data_AF-A0A3L6FUV3-F1
#
_entry.id   AF-A0A3L6FUV3-F1
#
_cell.length_a   1.000
_cell.length_b   1.000
_cell.length_c   1.000
_cell.angle_alpha   90.00
_cell.angle_beta   90.00
_cell.angle_gamma   90.00
#
_symmetry.space_group_name_H-M   'P 1'
#
loop_
_entity.id
_entity.type
_entity.pdbx_description
1 polymer ?
#
loop_
_entity_poly.entity_id
_entity_poly.type
_entity_poly.pdbx_seq_one_letter_code
_entity_poly.pdbx_strand_id
1 'polypeptide(L)' 'MVLVLFQQLGRDTVFAAPSRRHNFSTRGFARRYNLGAPVAAMYFNCQRQTGSGGPRFTGPYTSRRRAG' A
#
# COMPACT_ATOMS: atom_id res chain seq x y z
N MET A 1 2.08 -6.03 2.30
CA MET A 1 1.98 -5.32 1.01
C MET A 1 1.54 -6.29 -0.08
N VAL A 2 0.66 -5.86 -0.98
CA VAL A 2 0.10 -6.68 -2.07
C VAL A 2 0.35 -5.96 -3.39
N LEU A 3 0.85 -6.69 -4.39
CA LEU A 3 1.05 -6.25 -5.77
C LEU A 3 0.14 -7.07 -6.68
N VAL A 4 -0.57 -6.42 -7.59
CA VAL A 4 -1.50 -7.07 -8.53
C VAL A 4 -1.25 -6.52 -9.93
N LEU A 5 -1.08 -7.41 -10.90
CA LEU A 5 -0.89 -7.09 -12.30
C LEU A 5 -2.16 -7.39 -13.09
N PHE A 6 -2.61 -6.41 -13.88
CA PHE A 6 -3.74 -6.55 -14.79
C PHE A 6 -3.28 -6.32 -16.23
N GLN A 7 -3.91 -7.02 -17.17
CA GLN A 7 -3.70 -6.77 -18.59
C GLN A 7 -4.57 -5.60 -19.05
N GLN A 8 -3.97 -4.61 -19.70
CA GLN A 8 -4.70 -3.55 -20.38
C GLN A 8 -5.09 -4.01 -21.78
N LEU A 9 -6.36 -3.88 -22.15
CA LEU A 9 -6.87 -4.27 -23.46
C LEU A 9 -6.46 -3.30 -24.60
N GLY A 10 -5.92 -2.14 -24.24
CA GLY A 10 -5.46 -1.11 -25.17
C GLY A 10 -4.68 0.00 -24.48
N ARG A 11 -4.03 0.86 -25.26
CA ARG A 11 -3.37 2.08 -24.77
C ARG A 11 -4.41 3.02 -24.16
N ASP A 12 -3.98 3.78 -23.15
CA ASP A 12 -4.79 4.81 -22.46
C ASP A 12 -6.11 4.32 -21.83
N THR A 13 -6.24 3.01 -21.61
CA THR A 13 -7.39 2.42 -20.92
C THR A 13 -7.49 2.83 -19.45
N VAL A 14 -6.38 3.22 -18.82
CA VAL A 14 -6.33 3.78 -17.47
C VAL A 14 -5.78 5.20 -17.56
N PHE A 15 -6.68 6.19 -17.57
CA PHE A 15 -6.36 7.58 -17.89
C PHE A 15 -6.34 8.53 -16.68
N ALA A 16 -6.75 8.06 -15.50
CA ALA A 16 -6.82 8.89 -14.30
C ALA A 16 -6.31 8.15 -13.07
N ALA A 17 -5.35 8.75 -12.37
CA ALA A 17 -4.98 8.31 -11.04
C ALA A 17 -6.08 8.68 -10.04
N PRO A 18 -6.43 7.80 -9.08
CA PRO A 18 -7.40 8.14 -8.05
C PRO A 18 -6.88 9.27 -7.16
N SER A 19 -7.74 10.25 -6.88
CA SER A 19 -7.44 11.41 -6.03
C SER A 19 -7.15 11.03 -4.58
N ARG A 20 -7.76 9.94 -4.09
CA ARG A 20 -7.61 9.43 -2.73
C ARG A 20 -6.90 8.08 -2.77
N ARG A 21 -5.79 7.97 -2.05
CA ARG A 21 -4.98 6.73 -2.01
C ARG A 21 -5.39 5.78 -0.88
N HIS A 22 -5.96 6.30 0.20
CA HIS A 22 -6.58 5.46 1.23
C HIS A 22 -7.94 4.94 0.77
N ASN A 23 -8.34 3.80 1.33
CA ASN A 23 -9.56 3.09 0.95
C ASN A 23 -9.63 2.73 -0.55
N PHE A 24 -8.48 2.58 -1.21
CA PHE A 24 -8.41 2.11 -2.58
C PHE A 24 -8.88 0.64 -2.68
N SER A 25 -9.77 0.36 -3.63
CA SER A 25 -10.27 -1.00 -3.89
C SER A 25 -9.74 -1.52 -5.23
N THR A 26 -8.83 -2.50 -5.18
CA THR A 26 -8.30 -3.17 -6.37
C THR A 26 -9.41 -3.79 -7.23
N ARG A 27 -10.43 -4.38 -6.59
CA ARG A 27 -11.59 -4.98 -7.29
C ARG A 27 -12.44 -3.91 -7.98
N GLY A 28 -12.69 -2.78 -7.32
CA GLY A 28 -13.43 -1.67 -7.90
C GLY A 28 -12.69 -1.04 -9.08
N PHE A 29 -11.36 -0.90 -8.96
CA PHE A 29 -10.49 -0.42 -10.02
C PHE A 29 -10.53 -1.32 -11.28
N ALA A 30 -10.36 -2.64 -11.10
CA ALA A 30 -10.40 -3.59 -12.21
C ALA A 30 -11.73 -3.56 -12.98
N ARG A 31 -12.86 -3.44 -12.27
CA ARG A 31 -14.18 -3.30 -12.89
C ARG A 31 -14.33 -1.98 -13.64
N ARG A 32 -13.90 -0.86 -13.05
CA ARG A 32 -14.05 0.47 -13.66
C ARG A 32 -13.34 0.57 -15.01
N TYR A 33 -12.19 -0.06 -15.14
CA TYR A 33 -11.36 -0.01 -16.36
C TYR A 33 -11.47 -1.27 -17.22
N ASN A 34 -12.46 -2.14 -16.96
CA ASN A 34 -12.69 -3.39 -17.71
C ASN A 34 -11.42 -4.25 -17.87
N LEU A 35 -10.62 -4.36 -16.80
CA LEU A 35 -9.33 -5.04 -16.82
C LEU A 35 -9.42 -6.56 -16.62
N GLY A 36 -10.63 -7.08 -16.38
CA GLY A 36 -10.86 -8.50 -16.14
C GLY A 36 -10.22 -9.02 -14.85
N ALA A 37 -9.80 -10.29 -14.87
CA ALA A 37 -9.10 -10.94 -13.77
C ALA A 37 -7.61 -10.55 -13.76
N PRO A 38 -6.96 -10.53 -12.57
CA PRO A 38 -5.53 -10.29 -12.50
C PRO A 38 -4.76 -11.41 -13.20
N VAL A 39 -3.72 -11.04 -13.97
CA VAL A 39 -2.85 -12.02 -14.65
C VAL A 39 -1.74 -12.54 -13.74
N ALA A 40 -1.39 -11.77 -12.71
CA ALA A 40 -0.46 -12.18 -11.66
C ALA A 40 -0.73 -11.38 -10.37
N ALA A 41 -0.39 -11.97 -9.23
CA ALA A 41 -0.42 -11.29 -7.94
C ALA A 41 0.69 -11.82 -7.02
N MET A 42 1.24 -10.96 -6.18
CA MET A 42 2.18 -11.33 -5.14
C MET A 42 1.86 -10.57 -3.87
N TYR A 43 2.06 -11.21 -2.73
CA TYR A 43 2.03 -10.54 -1.44
C TYR A 43 3.31 -10.81 -0.67
N PHE A 44 3.66 -9.86 0.17
CA PHE A 44 4.74 -10.00 1.13
C PHE A 44 4.42 -9.19 2.37
N ASN A 45 4.90 -9.65 3.51
CA ASN A 45 4.81 -8.87 4.75
C ASN A 45 6.00 -7.93 4.83
N CYS A 46 5.75 -6.69 5.26
CA CYS A 46 6.79 -5.71 5.43
C CYS A 46 6.40 -4.74 6.56
N GLN A 47 7.35 -4.46 7.42
CA GLN A 47 7.25 -3.44 8.46
C GLN A 47 8.56 -2.67 8.50
N ARG A 48 8.49 -1.37 8.80
CA ARG A 48 9.69 -0.58 9.01
C ARG A 48 10.36 -1.06 10.30
N GLN A 49 11.70 -1.14 10.33
CA GLN A 49 12.45 -1.65 11.48
C GLN A 49 12.12 -0.94 12.80
N THR A 50 11.83 0.36 12.73
CA THR A 50 11.42 1.20 13.87
C THR A 50 9.89 1.34 14.01
N GLY A 51 9.13 0.48 13.33
CA GLY A 51 7.68 0.59 13.19
C GLY A 51 7.24 1.77 12.32
N SER A 52 5.93 1.92 12.15
CA SER A 52 5.30 2.98 11.33
C SER A 52 5.33 4.37 11.99
N GLY A 53 6.09 4.56 13.08
CA GLY A 53 6.18 5.84 13.78
C GLY A 53 4.98 6.15 14.68
N GLY A 54 4.26 5.11 15.13
CA GLY A 54 3.26 5.25 16.19
C GLY A 54 3.88 5.83 17.47
N PRO A 55 3.04 6.30 18.42
CA PRO A 55 3.50 6.93 19.65
C PRO A 55 4.58 6.08 20.31
N ARG A 56 5.76 6.67 20.54
CA ARG A 56 6.77 6.01 21.36
C ARG A 56 6.17 5.87 22.75
N PHE A 57 6.14 4.66 23.28
CA PHE A 57 5.78 4.46 24.68
C PHE A 57 6.79 5.22 25.54
N THR A 58 6.40 6.40 26.03
CA THR A 58 7.14 7.17 27.03
C THR A 58 6.68 6.73 28.40
N GLY A 59 6.89 5.46 28.71
CA GLY A 59 6.76 4.99 30.10
C GLY A 59 7.88 5.57 30.96
N PRO A 60 7.74 5.54 32.29
CA PRO A 60 8.72 6.13 33.22
C PRO A 60 10.15 5.56 33.09
N TYR A 61 10.33 4.47 32.34
CA TYR A 61 11.61 3.77 32.19
C TYR A 61 12.42 4.16 30.93
N THR A 62 11.87 4.91 29.97
CA THR A 62 12.51 5.07 28.64
C THR A 62 13.30 6.37 28.43
N SER A 63 13.60 7.15 29.48
CA SER A 63 14.27 8.45 29.34
C SER A 63 15.80 8.42 29.27
N ARG A 64 16.46 7.25 29.41
CA ARG A 64 17.91 7.21 29.67
C ARG A 64 18.74 6.46 28.61
N ARG A 65 18.67 6.86 27.35
CA ARG A 65 19.72 6.52 26.36
C ARG A 65 19.82 7.56 25.25
N ARG A 66 20.31 8.78 25.55
CA ARG A 66 21.08 9.65 24.64
C ARG A 66 21.82 10.72 25.45
N ALA A 67 22.98 10.38 25.97
CA ALA A 67 24.06 11.32 26.30
C ALA A 67 25.37 10.54 26.16
N GLY A 68 26.19 10.94 25.19
CA GLY A 68 27.41 10.28 24.74
C GLY A 68 27.77 10.86 23.38
#